data_AF-A0A7J8Y6C8-F1
#
_entry.id   AF-A0A7J8Y6C8-F1
#
_cell.length_a   1.000
_cell.length_b   1.000
_cell.length_c   1.000
_cell.angle_alpha   90.00
_cell.angle_beta   90.00
_cell.angle_gamma   90.00
#
_symmetry.space_group_name_H-M   'P 1'
#
loop_
_entity.id
_entity.type
_entity.pdbx_description
1 polymer ?
#
loop_
_entity_poly.entity_id
_entity_poly.type
_entity_poly.pdbx_seq_one_letter_code
_entity_poly.pdbx_strand_id
1 'polypeptide(L)'
;TFYFDHGVRNAKRKQLESKALDPFVHPAYLNLLGHFCFKALEDFKSRLEQMLNKGEGFAASICTSTESCMLEFDQGCADAAIKQANWDASKVKEKLRRDINAHGLSVQDAKLSELMVSYEKQLGQSLSEPVESLFDNAGRDTWASIRKILTRETGIAVSEFSAAISSFELDQSTVEKMLQDLKDYARNVVEKKAREEAGKLSSVMTMIQCQEFGLERKTLRQLLRSLSLLSVMVVIRLDGKPDEIENILFSSLMEGTVTAVSSVDRSITTSDPLASRSWEEVMVSPKSILITPVQCKSLWRQFKAETEYTFTQVISAQEAYKQSNNWLPPPWSIVAMVVLGFNEFMLLLRPWLLTGAGVSSLWGLPCSKAVGEPTGQDLRFSLDISEL
;
A
#
# COMPACT_ATOMS: atom_id res chain seq x y z
N THR A 1 23.77 71.00 63.55
CA THR A 1 23.40 69.89 64.46
C THR A 1 22.08 69.33 64.02
N PHE A 2 21.95 68.01 63.86
CA PHE A 2 20.67 67.40 63.50
C PHE A 2 19.72 67.41 64.69
N TYR A 3 18.46 67.81 64.47
CA TYR A 3 17.45 68.04 65.54
C TYR A 3 17.05 66.77 66.29
N PHE A 4 17.15 65.59 65.66
CA PHE A 4 16.79 64.31 66.25
C PHE A 4 17.99 63.38 66.40
N ASP A 5 17.92 62.52 67.42
CA ASP A 5 18.86 61.43 67.63
C ASP A 5 19.00 60.54 66.37
N HIS A 6 20.21 60.03 66.15
CA HIS A 6 20.52 59.21 64.98
C HIS A 6 19.67 57.92 64.92
N GLY A 7 19.39 57.30 66.05
CA GLY A 7 18.54 56.11 66.14
C GLY A 7 17.10 56.39 65.71
N VAL A 8 16.53 57.50 66.19
CA VAL A 8 15.16 57.93 65.83
C VAL A 8 15.06 58.23 64.33
N ARG A 9 16.06 58.92 63.77
CA ARG A 9 16.09 59.22 62.33
C ARG A 9 16.19 57.96 61.47
N ASN A 10 17.04 57.00 61.83
CA ASN A 10 17.13 55.73 61.11
C ASN A 10 15.86 54.88 61.25
N ALA A 11 15.23 54.86 62.43
CA ALA A 11 13.97 54.16 62.63
C ALA A 11 12.84 54.75 61.77
N LYS A 12 12.72 56.09 61.73
CA LYS A 12 11.73 56.78 60.88
C LYS A 12 12.01 56.59 59.39
N ARG A 13 13.29 56.57 58.98
CA ARG A 13 13.68 56.24 57.59
C ARG A 13 13.24 54.83 57.21
N LYS A 14 13.57 53.81 58.00
CA LYS A 14 13.14 52.42 57.74
C LYS A 14 11.62 52.27 57.70
N GLN A 15 10.90 52.97 58.58
CA GLN A 15 9.43 52.97 58.59
C GLN A 15 8.84 53.60 57.32
N LEU A 16 9.45 54.66 56.80
CA LEU A 16 9.04 55.27 55.53
C LEU A 16 9.35 54.34 54.35
N GLU A 17 10.53 53.74 54.34
CA GLU A 17 10.95 52.76 53.32
C GLU A 17 9.96 51.59 53.25
N SER A 18 9.63 50.93 54.36
CA SER A 18 8.69 49.80 54.34
C SER A 18 7.27 50.21 53.92
N LYS A 19 6.79 51.39 54.36
CA LYS A 19 5.46 51.91 53.98
C LYS A 19 5.37 52.33 52.52
N ALA A 20 6.48 52.65 51.86
CA ALA A 20 6.49 52.98 50.44
C ALA A 20 6.73 51.71 49.59
N LEU A 21 7.73 50.91 49.97
CA LEU A 21 8.19 49.76 49.20
C LEU A 21 7.15 48.64 49.14
N ASP A 22 6.61 48.21 50.28
CA ASP A 22 5.76 47.02 50.32
C ASP A 22 4.37 47.23 49.67
N PRO A 23 3.63 48.32 49.93
CA PRO A 23 2.27 48.45 49.40
C PRO A 23 2.20 49.08 47.99
N PHE A 24 3.19 49.88 47.57
CA PHE A 24 3.13 50.61 46.30
C PHE A 24 4.14 50.13 45.27
N VAL A 25 5.39 49.93 45.66
CA VAL A 25 6.47 49.64 44.71
C VAL A 25 6.57 48.14 44.42
N HIS A 26 6.35 47.28 45.41
CA HIS A 26 6.42 45.82 45.24
C HIS A 26 5.39 45.26 44.23
N PRO A 27 4.11 45.68 44.22
CA PRO A 27 3.18 45.25 43.17
C PRO A 27 3.59 45.70 41.76
N ALA A 28 4.12 46.92 41.63
CA ALA A 28 4.62 47.43 40.35
C ALA A 28 5.84 46.64 39.87
N TYR A 29 6.74 46.28 40.78
CA TYR A 29 7.88 45.41 40.51
C TYR A 29 7.44 44.01 40.04
N LEU A 30 6.46 43.39 40.70
CA LEU A 30 5.93 42.09 40.27
C LEU A 30 5.29 42.15 38.87
N ASN A 31 4.55 43.23 38.56
CA ASN A 31 4.00 43.43 37.23
C ASN A 31 5.10 43.59 36.18
N LEU A 32 6.17 44.33 36.49
CA LEU A 32 7.32 44.50 35.61
C LEU A 32 8.01 43.15 35.33
N LEU A 33 8.25 42.34 36.37
CA LEU A 33 8.78 40.99 36.20
C LEU A 33 7.85 40.10 35.35
N GLY A 34 6.54 40.23 35.53
CA GLY A 34 5.55 39.54 34.69
C GLY A 34 5.68 39.93 33.21
N HIS A 35 5.86 41.22 32.92
CA HIS A 35 6.11 41.70 31.56
C HIS A 35 7.42 41.17 30.98
N PHE A 36 8.51 41.14 31.76
CA PHE A 36 9.77 40.55 31.31
C PHE A 36 9.64 39.06 31.01
N CYS A 37 8.93 38.29 31.84
CA CYS A 37 8.64 36.90 31.54
C CYS A 37 7.87 36.72 30.23
N PHE A 38 6.79 37.50 30.05
CA PHE A 38 5.98 37.41 28.85
C PHE A 38 6.81 37.74 27.60
N LYS A 39 7.55 38.85 27.66
CA LYS A 39 8.41 39.27 26.55
C LYS A 39 9.49 38.22 26.23
N ALA A 40 10.22 37.76 27.24
CA ALA A 40 11.28 36.78 27.06
C ALA A 40 10.73 35.46 26.47
N LEU A 41 9.53 35.04 26.88
CA LEU A 41 8.88 33.84 26.35
C LEU A 41 8.44 34.03 24.88
N GLU A 42 7.89 35.18 24.50
CA GLU A 42 7.55 35.45 23.10
C GLU A 42 8.80 35.57 22.21
N ASP A 43 9.87 36.20 22.73
CA ASP A 43 11.17 36.26 22.06
C ASP A 43 11.79 34.86 21.92
N PHE A 44 11.61 33.98 22.90
CA PHE A 44 12.01 32.56 22.81
C PHE A 44 11.27 31.83 21.68
N LYS A 45 9.94 31.96 21.61
CA LYS A 45 9.12 31.29 20.59
C LYS A 45 9.53 31.70 19.18
N SER A 46 9.67 33.00 18.95
CA SER A 46 10.04 33.54 17.63
C SER A 46 11.46 33.14 17.21
N ARG A 47 12.43 33.15 18.13
CA ARG A 47 13.81 32.67 17.85
C ARG A 47 13.85 31.18 17.57
N LEU A 48 13.13 30.38 18.35
CA LEU A 48 13.04 28.93 18.14
C LEU A 48 12.48 28.63 16.75
N GLU A 49 11.36 29.25 16.37
CA GLU A 49 10.78 29.10 15.04
C GLU A 49 11.76 29.50 13.93
N GLN A 50 12.47 30.62 14.10
CA GLN A 50 13.45 31.09 13.12
C GLN A 50 14.63 30.12 12.95
N MET A 51 15.18 29.56 14.04
CA MET A 51 16.30 28.61 13.96
C MET A 51 15.87 27.27 13.37
N LEU A 52 14.67 26.78 13.70
CA LEU A 52 14.12 25.59 13.08
C LEU A 52 13.91 25.77 11.57
N ASN A 53 13.46 26.95 11.13
CA ASN A 53 13.30 27.27 9.70
C ASN A 53 14.64 27.36 8.94
N LYS A 54 15.75 27.61 9.65
CA LYS A 54 17.11 27.61 9.06
C LYS A 54 17.71 26.20 8.95
N GLY A 55 17.05 25.18 9.50
CA GLY A 55 17.53 23.79 9.51
C GLY A 55 18.60 23.53 10.56
N GLU A 56 18.67 24.34 11.61
CA GLU A 56 19.53 24.05 12.76
C GLU A 56 18.98 22.84 13.55
N GLY A 57 19.86 22.08 14.20
CA GLY A 57 19.45 20.91 14.99
C GLY A 57 18.49 21.29 16.12
N PHE A 58 17.48 20.46 16.37
CA PHE A 58 16.39 20.79 17.29
C PHE A 58 16.88 21.06 18.73
N ALA A 59 17.67 20.16 19.30
CA ALA A 59 18.21 20.30 20.65
C ALA A 59 19.11 21.55 20.77
N ALA A 60 20.00 21.78 19.80
CA ALA A 60 20.86 22.97 19.76
C ALA A 60 20.05 24.27 19.69
N SER A 61 18.97 24.28 18.90
CA SER A 61 18.06 25.43 18.76
C SER A 61 17.34 25.73 20.07
N ILE A 62 16.82 24.71 20.76
CA ILE A 62 16.18 24.88 22.07
C ILE A 62 17.17 25.37 23.11
N CYS A 63 18.37 24.79 23.19
CA CYS A 63 19.40 25.20 24.13
C CYS A 63 19.78 26.67 23.94
N THR A 64 20.10 27.06 22.71
CA THR A 64 20.51 28.44 22.37
C THR A 64 19.41 29.45 22.62
N SER A 65 18.16 29.13 22.25
CA SER A 65 17.00 29.99 22.52
C SER A 65 16.75 30.12 24.03
N THR A 66 16.87 29.02 24.77
CA THR A 66 16.66 29.00 26.23
C THR A 66 17.71 29.85 26.93
N GLU A 67 18.99 29.67 26.60
CA GLU A 67 20.09 30.45 27.17
C GLU A 67 19.89 31.95 26.91
N SER A 68 19.57 32.32 25.67
CA SER A 68 19.31 33.71 25.29
C SER A 68 18.13 34.30 26.07
N CYS A 69 17.02 33.56 26.17
CA CYS A 69 15.84 33.97 26.91
C CYS A 69 16.12 34.18 28.41
N MET A 70 16.86 33.26 29.03
CA MET A 70 17.22 33.35 30.44
C MET A 70 18.18 34.53 30.71
N LEU A 71 19.12 34.80 29.80
CA LEU A 71 20.02 35.95 29.89
C LEU A 71 19.26 37.28 29.79
N GLU A 72 18.33 37.40 28.85
CA GLU A 72 17.49 38.61 28.69
C GLU A 72 16.62 38.87 29.93
N PHE A 73 16.06 37.80 30.51
CA PHE A 73 15.31 37.89 31.75
C PHE A 73 16.18 38.31 32.94
N ASP A 74 17.36 37.70 33.09
CA ASP A 74 18.29 38.02 34.17
C ASP A 74 18.81 39.46 34.07
N GLN A 75 19.09 39.94 32.86
CA GLN A 75 19.46 41.33 32.61
C GLN A 75 18.32 42.29 32.96
N GLY A 76 17.09 42.00 32.52
CA GLY A 76 15.92 42.80 32.87
C GLY A 76 15.68 42.87 34.39
N CYS A 77 15.89 41.75 35.11
CA CYS A 77 15.82 41.73 36.57
C CYS A 77 16.91 42.57 37.24
N ALA A 78 18.15 42.51 36.72
CA ALA A 78 19.26 43.30 37.23
C ALA A 78 19.02 44.82 37.04
N ASP A 79 18.48 45.21 35.88
CA ASP A 79 18.15 46.60 35.56
C ASP A 79 16.99 47.14 36.42
N ALA A 80 16.08 46.26 36.84
CA ALA A 80 14.95 46.60 37.70
C ALA A 80 15.25 46.50 39.21
N ALA A 81 16.46 46.12 39.60
CA ALA A 81 16.80 45.86 41.00
C ALA A 81 16.82 47.15 41.84
N ILE A 82 16.01 47.18 42.90
CA ILE A 82 15.93 48.32 43.82
C ILE A 82 16.89 48.10 45.00
N LYS A 83 17.94 48.92 45.13
CA LYS A 83 18.97 48.76 46.17
C LYS A 83 18.43 48.68 47.60
N GLN A 84 17.33 49.39 47.88
CA GLN A 84 16.68 49.44 49.20
C GLN A 84 15.83 48.19 49.49
N ALA A 85 15.54 47.37 48.49
CA ALA A 85 14.68 46.19 48.61
C ALA A 85 15.39 44.93 48.10
N ASN A 86 15.53 43.93 48.96
CA ASN A 86 16.08 42.63 48.58
C ASN A 86 14.96 41.70 48.08
N TRP A 87 14.26 42.11 47.03
CA TRP A 87 13.14 41.33 46.49
C TRP A 87 13.63 40.20 45.58
N ASP A 88 12.99 39.04 45.74
CA ASP A 88 13.39 37.81 45.06
C ASP A 88 12.63 37.60 43.75
N ALA A 89 13.37 37.50 42.63
CA ALA A 89 12.83 37.17 41.32
C ALA A 89 12.84 35.65 41.02
N SER A 90 13.38 34.81 41.91
CA SER A 90 13.60 33.37 41.67
C SER A 90 12.32 32.63 41.30
N LYS A 91 11.20 32.93 41.97
CA LYS A 91 9.91 32.29 41.70
C LYS A 91 9.40 32.59 40.28
N VAL A 92 9.63 33.81 39.82
CA VAL A 92 9.22 34.27 38.49
C VAL A 92 10.14 33.66 37.42
N LYS A 93 11.45 33.63 37.69
CA LYS A 93 12.46 32.92 36.88
C LYS A 93 12.13 31.44 36.70
N GLU A 94 11.77 30.75 37.79
CA GLU A 94 11.41 29.34 37.75
C GLU A 94 10.10 29.10 37.00
N LYS A 95 9.15 30.04 37.06
CA LYS A 95 7.95 29.98 36.22
C LYS A 95 8.32 30.09 34.74
N LEU A 96 9.15 31.07 34.37
CA LEU A 96 9.63 31.23 32.99
C LEU A 96 10.32 29.95 32.49
N ARG A 97 11.21 29.36 33.28
CA ARG A 97 11.88 28.10 32.93
C ARG A 97 10.90 26.97 32.66
N ARG A 98 9.87 26.82 33.50
CA ARG A 98 8.81 25.82 33.30
C ARG A 98 8.00 26.08 32.04
N ASP A 99 7.65 27.34 31.77
CA ASP A 99 6.88 27.73 30.59
C ASP A 99 7.68 27.50 29.29
N ILE A 100 8.99 27.81 29.29
CA ILE A 100 9.93 27.51 28.20
C ILE A 100 10.02 26.00 27.97
N ASN A 101 10.26 25.21 29.01
CA ASN A 101 10.37 23.75 28.90
C ASN A 101 9.07 23.13 28.38
N ALA A 102 7.92 23.58 28.87
CA ALA A 102 6.62 23.10 28.41
C ALA A 102 6.39 23.44 26.93
N HIS A 103 6.77 24.65 26.50
CA HIS A 103 6.69 25.01 25.08
C HIS A 103 7.67 24.20 24.22
N GLY A 104 8.90 24.01 24.69
CA GLY A 104 9.93 23.20 24.02
C GLY A 104 9.46 21.76 23.78
N LEU A 105 8.89 21.11 24.80
CA LEU A 105 8.29 19.78 24.69
C LEU A 105 7.10 19.76 23.71
N SER A 106 6.21 20.76 23.77
CA SER A 106 5.08 20.83 22.84
C SER A 106 5.52 20.98 21.37
N VAL A 107 6.57 21.77 21.11
CA VAL A 107 7.13 21.93 19.77
C VAL A 107 7.85 20.65 19.34
N GLN A 108 8.55 19.98 20.26
CA GLN A 108 9.19 18.69 20.02
C GLN A 108 8.18 17.64 19.56
N ASP A 109 7.10 17.45 20.31
CA ASP A 109 6.05 16.48 20.01
C ASP A 109 5.38 16.78 18.65
N ALA A 110 5.09 18.06 18.38
CA ALA A 110 4.50 18.48 17.12
C ALA A 110 5.42 18.20 15.92
N LYS A 111 6.72 18.51 16.04
CA LYS A 111 7.71 18.29 14.98
C LYS A 111 8.00 16.82 14.74
N LEU A 112 8.07 16.02 15.79
CA LEU A 112 8.22 14.57 15.68
C LEU A 112 7.01 13.93 15.01
N SER A 113 5.80 14.37 15.37
CA SER A 113 4.56 13.90 14.73
C SER A 113 4.51 14.28 13.24
N GLU A 114 4.90 15.52 12.90
CA GLU A 114 5.00 15.99 11.52
C GLU A 114 5.98 15.15 10.69
N LEU A 115 7.18 14.90 11.24
CA LEU A 115 8.18 14.03 10.61
C LEU A 115 7.65 12.61 10.42
N MET A 116 7.07 12.02 11.46
CA MET A 116 6.52 10.65 11.40
C MET A 116 5.50 10.52 10.26
N VAL A 117 4.52 11.42 10.19
CA VAL A 117 3.50 11.43 9.12
C VAL A 117 4.14 11.61 7.73
N SER A 118 5.19 12.43 7.62
CA SER A 118 5.87 12.64 6.33
C SER A 118 6.58 11.37 5.84
N TYR A 119 7.27 10.65 6.73
CA TYR A 119 7.97 9.41 6.43
C TYR A 119 6.98 8.26 6.19
N GLU A 120 5.90 8.16 6.97
CA GLU A 120 4.80 7.22 6.70
C GLU A 120 4.23 7.43 5.30
N LYS A 121 3.95 8.68 4.91
CA LYS A 121 3.41 8.99 3.58
C LYS A 121 4.39 8.60 2.47
N GLN A 122 5.67 8.94 2.60
CA GLN A 122 6.69 8.58 1.63
C GLN A 122 6.85 7.05 1.51
N LEU A 123 6.93 6.36 2.64
CA LEU A 123 7.03 4.91 2.68
C LEU A 123 5.80 4.23 2.08
N GLY A 124 4.61 4.76 2.36
CA GLY A 124 3.35 4.30 1.78
C GLY A 124 3.33 4.42 0.25
N GLN A 125 3.85 5.53 -0.29
CA GLN A 125 3.98 5.73 -1.74
C GLN A 125 5.00 4.78 -2.37
N SER A 126 6.20 4.68 -1.79
CA SER A 126 7.27 3.80 -2.29
C SER A 126 6.91 2.31 -2.23
N LEU A 127 6.02 1.90 -1.31
CA LEU A 127 5.56 0.51 -1.20
C LEU A 127 4.34 0.23 -2.07
N SER A 128 3.41 1.17 -2.22
CA SER A 128 2.12 0.93 -2.88
C SER A 128 2.27 0.49 -4.33
N GLU A 129 3.01 1.26 -5.14
CA GLU A 129 3.12 1.02 -6.59
C GLU A 129 3.91 -0.27 -6.91
N PRO A 130 5.07 -0.55 -6.27
CA PRO A 130 5.76 -1.82 -6.49
C PRO A 130 4.95 -3.03 -6.05
N VAL A 131 4.22 -2.94 -4.94
CA VAL A 131 3.38 -4.05 -4.46
C VAL A 131 2.24 -4.34 -5.43
N GLU A 132 1.57 -3.31 -5.96
CA GLU A 132 0.51 -3.47 -6.98
C GLU A 132 1.07 -4.15 -8.25
N SER A 133 2.20 -3.66 -8.77
CA SER A 133 2.85 -4.26 -9.95
C SER A 133 3.27 -5.72 -9.78
N LEU A 134 3.63 -6.13 -8.56
CA LEU A 134 3.99 -7.51 -8.23
C LEU A 134 2.76 -8.43 -8.14
N PHE A 135 1.59 -7.87 -7.84
CA PHE A 135 0.33 -8.61 -7.85
C PHE A 135 -0.27 -8.73 -9.26
N ASP A 136 -0.06 -7.74 -10.14
CA ASP A 136 -0.46 -7.83 -11.56
C ASP A 136 0.19 -9.04 -12.26
N ASN A 137 1.47 -9.29 -11.94
CA ASN A 137 2.25 -10.42 -12.45
C ASN A 137 2.43 -11.52 -11.40
N ALA A 138 1.39 -11.85 -10.63
CA ALA A 138 1.52 -12.76 -9.50
C ALA A 138 2.05 -14.15 -9.91
N GLY A 139 3.18 -14.53 -9.30
CA GLY A 139 3.87 -15.80 -9.44
C GLY A 139 4.22 -16.40 -8.07
N ARG A 140 4.85 -17.58 -8.06
CA ARG A 140 5.21 -18.28 -6.80
C ARG A 140 6.18 -17.49 -5.93
N ASP A 141 6.97 -16.60 -6.52
CA ASP A 141 7.97 -15.75 -5.89
C ASP A 141 7.44 -14.36 -5.48
N THR A 142 6.18 -14.01 -5.77
CA THR A 142 5.60 -12.68 -5.48
C THR A 142 5.80 -12.28 -4.02
N TRP A 143 5.48 -13.14 -3.06
CA TRP A 143 5.67 -12.83 -1.64
C TRP A 143 7.15 -12.70 -1.24
N ALA A 144 8.06 -13.42 -1.89
CA ALA A 144 9.50 -13.26 -1.66
C ALA A 144 10.01 -11.91 -2.17
N SER A 145 9.55 -11.49 -3.35
CA SER A 145 9.83 -10.17 -3.92
C SER A 145 9.25 -9.04 -3.07
N ILE A 146 7.99 -9.18 -2.60
CA ILE A 146 7.36 -8.22 -1.68
C ILE A 146 8.16 -8.10 -0.38
N ARG A 147 8.58 -9.21 0.24
CA ARG A 147 9.41 -9.18 1.46
C ARG A 147 10.74 -8.45 1.23
N LYS A 148 11.37 -8.66 0.08
CA LYS A 148 12.63 -7.99 -0.28
C LYS A 148 12.44 -6.48 -0.41
N ILE A 149 11.38 -6.04 -1.09
CA ILE A 149 11.07 -4.61 -1.23
C ILE A 149 10.71 -4.02 0.13
N LEU A 150 9.82 -4.66 0.89
CA LEU A 150 9.44 -4.21 2.24
C LEU A 150 10.67 -4.03 3.13
N THR A 151 11.56 -5.04 3.21
CA THR A 151 12.76 -4.96 4.05
C THR A 151 13.69 -3.84 3.61
N ARG A 152 13.87 -3.65 2.30
CA ARG A 152 14.75 -2.61 1.74
C ARG A 152 14.19 -1.21 1.99
N GLU A 153 12.97 -0.94 1.55
CA GLU A 153 12.38 0.40 1.62
C GLU A 153 12.11 0.80 3.08
N THR A 154 11.64 -0.13 3.93
CA THR A 154 11.51 0.13 5.36
C THR A 154 12.87 0.33 6.03
N GLY A 155 13.91 -0.41 5.63
CA GLY A 155 15.27 -0.23 6.17
C GLY A 155 15.86 1.13 5.83
N ILE A 156 15.66 1.62 4.61
CA ILE A 156 16.06 2.97 4.18
C ILE A 156 15.30 4.01 4.99
N ALA A 157 13.97 3.95 5.01
CA ALA A 157 13.14 4.90 5.74
C ALA A 157 13.45 4.95 7.25
N VAL A 158 13.67 3.80 7.89
CA VAL A 158 14.07 3.71 9.30
C VAL A 158 15.44 4.36 9.53
N SER A 159 16.40 4.18 8.62
CA SER A 159 17.74 4.77 8.76
C SER A 159 17.71 6.28 8.59
N GLU A 160 17.00 6.78 7.58
CA GLU A 160 16.82 8.21 7.32
C GLU A 160 16.03 8.90 8.43
N PHE A 161 14.93 8.29 8.88
CA PHE A 161 14.15 8.80 10.00
C PHE A 161 14.97 8.82 11.29
N SER A 162 15.73 7.75 11.59
CA SER A 162 16.65 7.71 12.74
C SER A 162 17.70 8.82 12.70
N ALA A 163 18.22 9.14 11.51
CA ALA A 163 19.18 10.24 11.34
C ALA A 163 18.51 11.61 11.51
N ALA A 164 17.25 11.78 11.06
CA ALA A 164 16.50 13.01 11.23
C ALA A 164 16.17 13.30 12.71
N ILE A 165 15.75 12.26 13.46
CA ILE A 165 15.39 12.41 14.87
C ILE A 165 16.59 12.45 15.83
N SER A 166 17.81 12.15 15.37
CA SER A 166 18.99 12.18 16.24
C SER A 166 19.27 13.57 16.83
N SER A 167 18.86 14.63 16.13
CA SER A 167 18.99 16.02 16.58
C SER A 167 18.05 16.40 17.72
N PHE A 168 17.09 15.54 18.07
CA PHE A 168 16.08 15.79 19.10
C PHE A 168 16.47 15.24 20.48
N GLU A 169 17.59 14.52 20.60
CA GLU A 169 18.12 13.97 21.86
C GLU A 169 17.08 13.19 22.69
N LEU A 170 16.28 12.37 22.00
CA LEU A 170 15.24 11.56 22.62
C LEU A 170 15.80 10.38 23.42
N ASP A 171 15.00 9.86 24.34
CA ASP A 171 15.34 8.62 25.02
C ASP A 171 15.29 7.43 24.06
N GLN A 172 16.16 6.46 24.32
CA GLN A 172 16.30 5.28 23.49
C GLN A 172 14.99 4.50 23.31
N SER A 173 14.13 4.46 24.34
CA SER A 173 12.87 3.71 24.30
C SER A 173 11.82 4.37 23.40
N THR A 174 11.76 5.70 23.40
CA THR A 174 10.90 6.48 22.51
C THR A 174 11.37 6.37 21.07
N VAL A 175 12.70 6.45 20.83
CA VAL A 175 13.28 6.22 19.50
C VAL A 175 12.89 4.84 18.99
N GLU A 176 13.14 3.78 19.78
CA GLU A 176 12.80 2.41 19.40
C GLU A 176 11.30 2.22 19.12
N LYS A 177 10.43 2.84 19.92
CA LYS A 177 8.99 2.82 19.71
C LYS A 177 8.59 3.46 18.38
N MET A 178 9.10 4.66 18.07
CA MET A 178 8.80 5.34 16.81
C MET A 178 9.33 4.56 15.60
N LEU A 179 10.51 3.95 15.70
CA LEU A 179 11.04 3.08 14.65
C LEU A 179 10.18 1.83 14.45
N GLN A 180 9.63 1.28 15.54
CA GLN A 180 8.73 0.14 15.46
C GLN A 180 7.38 0.53 14.86
N ASP A 181 6.81 1.67 15.24
CA ASP A 181 5.57 2.20 14.68
C ASP A 181 5.70 2.38 13.15
N LEU A 182 6.86 2.84 12.66
CA LEU A 182 7.12 2.99 11.22
C LEU A 182 7.23 1.63 10.49
N LYS A 183 7.83 0.62 11.13
CA LYS A 183 7.88 -0.75 10.59
C LYS A 183 6.49 -1.39 10.54
N ASP A 184 5.69 -1.18 11.59
CA ASP A 184 4.33 -1.68 11.67
C ASP A 184 3.43 -0.99 10.64
N TYR A 185 3.61 0.32 10.42
CA TYR A 185 2.97 1.06 9.34
C TYR A 185 3.30 0.45 7.97
N ALA A 186 4.58 0.19 7.68
CA ALA A 186 5.01 -0.42 6.42
C ALA A 186 4.34 -1.78 6.19
N ARG A 187 4.27 -2.62 7.23
CA ARG A 187 3.57 -3.90 7.19
C ARG A 187 2.09 -3.69 6.87
N ASN A 188 1.42 -2.77 7.57
CA ASN A 188 0.00 -2.48 7.37
C ASN A 188 -0.31 -1.98 5.96
N VAL A 189 0.58 -1.20 5.34
CA VAL A 189 0.42 -0.76 3.94
C VAL A 189 0.41 -1.95 2.99
N VAL A 190 1.37 -2.88 3.12
CA VAL A 190 1.41 -4.09 2.29
C VAL A 190 0.19 -4.97 2.53
N GLU A 191 -0.24 -5.15 3.78
CA GLU A 191 -1.44 -5.93 4.12
C GLU A 191 -2.70 -5.32 3.51
N LYS A 192 -2.84 -3.99 3.55
CA LYS A 192 -3.96 -3.28 2.94
C LYS A 192 -3.96 -3.44 1.42
N LYS A 193 -2.80 -3.26 0.78
CA LYS A 193 -2.64 -3.41 -0.68
C LYS A 193 -2.94 -4.82 -1.14
N ALA A 194 -2.42 -5.82 -0.44
CA ALA A 194 -2.73 -7.22 -0.74
C ALA A 194 -4.23 -7.52 -0.62
N ARG A 195 -4.94 -6.89 0.32
CA ARG A 195 -6.41 -7.02 0.45
C ARG A 195 -7.18 -6.32 -0.67
N GLU A 196 -6.71 -5.16 -1.12
CA GLU A 196 -7.28 -4.47 -2.29
C GLU A 196 -7.14 -5.33 -3.55
N GLU A 197 -5.96 -5.89 -3.80
CA GLU A 197 -5.70 -6.76 -4.97
C GLU A 197 -6.47 -8.09 -4.90
N ALA A 198 -6.56 -8.71 -3.73
CA ALA A 198 -7.40 -9.89 -3.53
C ALA A 198 -8.89 -9.61 -3.83
N GLY A 199 -9.36 -8.38 -3.58
CA GLY A 199 -10.71 -7.95 -3.95
C GLY A 199 -10.92 -7.83 -5.47
N LYS A 200 -9.87 -7.50 -6.22
CA LYS A 200 -9.87 -7.41 -7.70
C LYS A 200 -9.67 -8.77 -8.39
N LEU A 201 -9.47 -9.86 -7.63
CA LEU A 201 -9.14 -11.19 -8.16
C LEU A 201 -10.13 -11.67 -9.23
N SER A 202 -11.44 -11.43 -9.05
CA SER A 202 -12.46 -11.80 -10.04
C SER A 202 -12.18 -11.16 -11.41
N SER A 203 -11.89 -9.85 -11.46
CA SER A 203 -11.55 -9.17 -12.71
C SER A 203 -10.24 -9.64 -13.33
N VAL A 204 -9.22 -9.92 -12.51
CA VAL A 204 -7.93 -10.45 -13.00
C VAL A 204 -8.10 -11.85 -13.57
N MET A 205 -8.92 -12.68 -12.91
CA MET A 205 -9.24 -14.03 -13.36
C MET A 205 -9.96 -14.02 -14.72
N THR A 206 -10.93 -13.11 -14.91
CA THR A 206 -11.61 -12.92 -16.20
C THR A 206 -10.68 -12.32 -17.27
N MET A 207 -9.75 -11.44 -16.89
CA MET A 207 -8.73 -10.92 -17.82
C MET A 207 -7.79 -12.02 -18.31
N ILE A 208 -7.33 -12.90 -17.41
CA ILE A 208 -6.52 -14.07 -17.76
C ILE A 208 -7.29 -15.02 -18.69
N GLN A 209 -8.62 -15.14 -18.57
CA GLN A 209 -9.44 -15.87 -19.53
C GLN A 209 -9.38 -15.27 -20.94
N CYS A 210 -9.41 -13.95 -21.05
CA CYS A 210 -9.46 -13.24 -22.32
C CYS A 210 -8.11 -13.14 -23.05
N GLN A 211 -6.98 -13.22 -22.35
CA GLN A 211 -5.67 -12.81 -22.89
C GLN A 211 -4.95 -13.87 -23.75
N GLU A 212 -5.34 -15.15 -23.72
CA GLU A 212 -4.67 -16.21 -24.49
C GLU A 212 -5.65 -17.25 -25.09
N PHE A 213 -6.34 -16.91 -26.19
CA PHE A 213 -7.11 -17.90 -26.96
C PHE A 213 -6.22 -18.66 -27.96
N GLY A 214 -6.02 -19.96 -27.71
CA GLY A 214 -5.53 -20.92 -28.72
C GLY A 214 -5.04 -22.25 -28.11
N LEU A 215 -5.37 -23.39 -28.75
CA LEU A 215 -5.00 -24.80 -28.47
C LEU A 215 -4.82 -25.29 -27.01
N GLU A 216 -5.58 -26.35 -26.70
CA GLU A 216 -5.67 -27.22 -25.50
C GLU A 216 -4.49 -27.26 -24.49
N ARG A 217 -3.22 -27.19 -24.92
CA ARG A 217 -2.06 -27.13 -23.98
C ARG A 217 -1.94 -25.79 -23.26
N LYS A 218 -2.51 -24.72 -23.80
CA LYS A 218 -2.54 -23.38 -23.19
C LYS A 218 -3.61 -23.29 -22.09
N THR A 219 -4.68 -24.07 -22.18
CA THR A 219 -5.77 -24.12 -21.17
C THR A 219 -5.32 -24.71 -19.82
N LEU A 220 -4.49 -25.76 -19.83
CA LEU A 220 -3.94 -26.33 -18.59
C LEU A 220 -2.93 -25.37 -17.93
N ARG A 221 -2.14 -24.64 -18.73
CA ARG A 221 -1.28 -23.56 -18.22
C ARG A 221 -2.09 -22.40 -17.63
N GLN A 222 -3.23 -22.08 -18.22
CA GLN A 222 -4.15 -21.05 -17.73
C GLN A 222 -4.77 -21.43 -16.38
N LEU A 223 -5.22 -22.69 -16.23
CA LEU A 223 -5.68 -23.26 -14.96
C LEU A 223 -4.59 -23.26 -13.88
N LEU A 224 -3.37 -23.63 -14.25
CA LEU A 224 -2.22 -23.60 -13.33
C LEU A 224 -1.88 -22.17 -12.90
N ARG A 225 -1.90 -21.21 -13.84
CA ARG A 225 -1.66 -19.79 -13.56
C ARG A 225 -2.73 -19.21 -12.65
N SER A 226 -4.00 -19.49 -12.94
CA SER A 226 -5.14 -18.96 -12.18
C SER A 226 -5.23 -19.57 -10.77
N LEU A 227 -4.88 -20.84 -10.63
CA LEU A 227 -4.75 -21.52 -9.33
C LEU A 227 -3.53 -21.02 -8.54
N SER A 228 -2.40 -20.74 -9.21
CA SER A 228 -1.23 -20.13 -8.55
C SER A 228 -1.53 -18.71 -8.06
N LEU A 229 -2.28 -17.92 -8.83
CA LEU A 229 -2.73 -16.59 -8.45
C LEU A 229 -3.65 -16.65 -7.23
N LEU A 230 -4.58 -17.61 -7.20
CA LEU A 230 -5.44 -17.87 -6.04
C LEU A 230 -4.62 -18.27 -4.81
N SER A 231 -3.64 -19.17 -4.94
CA SER A 231 -2.74 -19.55 -3.83
C SER A 231 -1.94 -18.36 -3.28
N VAL A 232 -1.50 -17.44 -4.14
CA VAL A 232 -0.77 -16.22 -3.74
C VAL A 232 -1.71 -15.23 -3.04
N MET A 233 -2.97 -15.12 -3.47
CA MET A 233 -3.93 -14.13 -2.95
C MET A 233 -4.77 -14.59 -1.76
N VAL A 234 -4.72 -15.87 -1.35
CA VAL A 234 -5.50 -16.38 -0.20
C VAL A 234 -4.88 -16.03 1.16
N VAL A 235 -3.54 -16.03 1.28
CA VAL A 235 -2.83 -15.78 2.55
C VAL A 235 -1.67 -14.80 2.37
N ILE A 236 -1.52 -13.88 3.33
CA ILE A 236 -0.38 -12.96 3.47
C ILE A 236 0.84 -13.71 4.02
N ARG A 237 1.89 -13.88 3.20
CA ARG A 237 3.12 -14.60 3.58
C ARG A 237 4.29 -13.66 3.92
N LEU A 238 4.08 -12.74 4.86
CA LEU A 238 5.11 -11.78 5.27
C LEU A 238 6.17 -12.39 6.21
N ASP A 239 5.81 -13.38 7.02
CA ASP A 239 6.68 -13.95 8.07
C ASP A 239 7.63 -15.06 7.55
N GLY A 240 7.60 -15.37 6.24
CA GLY A 240 8.51 -16.33 5.60
C GLY A 240 8.34 -17.80 6.02
N LYS A 241 7.27 -18.12 6.76
CA LYS A 241 6.96 -19.50 7.16
C LYS A 241 6.47 -20.30 5.94
N PRO A 242 6.89 -21.57 5.79
CA PRO A 242 6.39 -22.43 4.73
C PRO A 242 4.94 -22.81 5.03
N ASP A 243 4.04 -22.55 4.08
CA ASP A 243 2.63 -22.90 4.18
C ASP A 243 2.31 -24.09 3.28
N GLU A 244 1.50 -25.03 3.76
CA GLU A 244 1.01 -26.19 2.98
C GLU A 244 -0.27 -25.85 2.18
N ILE A 245 -0.71 -24.58 2.22
CA ILE A 245 -1.97 -24.10 1.65
C ILE A 245 -2.01 -24.24 0.13
N GLU A 246 -0.88 -24.06 -0.56
CA GLU A 246 -0.80 -24.30 -2.00
C GLU A 246 -1.13 -25.77 -2.30
N ASN A 247 -0.55 -26.72 -1.58
CA ASN A 247 -0.80 -28.16 -1.77
C ASN A 247 -2.25 -28.54 -1.46
N ILE A 248 -2.85 -27.94 -0.42
CA ILE A 248 -4.25 -28.20 -0.05
C ILE A 248 -5.21 -27.63 -1.11
N LEU A 249 -4.99 -26.41 -1.59
CA LEU A 249 -5.78 -25.80 -2.66
C LEU A 249 -5.65 -26.60 -3.97
N PHE A 250 -4.43 -27.01 -4.32
CA PHE A 250 -4.19 -27.85 -5.49
C PHE A 250 -4.92 -29.19 -5.40
N SER A 251 -4.84 -29.88 -4.26
CA SER A 251 -5.50 -31.18 -4.07
C SER A 251 -7.02 -31.05 -4.10
N SER A 252 -7.59 -30.09 -3.36
CA SER A 252 -9.05 -29.94 -3.24
C SER A 252 -9.72 -29.39 -4.52
N LEU A 253 -9.06 -28.47 -5.24
CA LEU A 253 -9.67 -27.82 -6.41
C LEU A 253 -9.44 -28.57 -7.73
N MET A 254 -8.36 -29.36 -7.85
CA MET A 254 -8.07 -30.18 -9.05
C MET A 254 -8.74 -31.55 -9.04
N GLU A 255 -8.97 -32.17 -7.87
CA GLU A 255 -9.63 -33.49 -7.77
C GLU A 255 -11.09 -33.45 -8.30
N GLY A 256 -11.76 -32.30 -8.13
CA GLY A 256 -13.06 -32.02 -8.76
C GLY A 256 -13.01 -31.66 -10.26
N THR A 257 -11.82 -31.56 -10.87
CA THR A 257 -11.63 -31.21 -12.30
C THR A 257 -11.26 -32.44 -13.11
N VAL A 258 -10.46 -33.36 -12.54
CA VAL A 258 -10.15 -34.65 -13.16
C VAL A 258 -11.41 -35.52 -13.29
N THR A 259 -12.34 -35.42 -12.33
CA THR A 259 -13.64 -36.09 -12.36
C THR A 259 -14.63 -35.50 -13.36
N ALA A 260 -14.47 -34.24 -13.79
CA ALA A 260 -15.29 -33.64 -14.85
C ALA A 260 -14.84 -34.03 -16.27
N VAL A 261 -13.58 -34.46 -16.43
CA VAL A 261 -12.99 -34.88 -17.71
C VAL A 261 -13.04 -36.40 -17.92
N SER A 262 -13.14 -37.18 -16.85
CA SER A 262 -13.30 -38.64 -16.91
C SER A 262 -14.69 -39.04 -16.42
N SER A 263 -15.58 -39.33 -17.36
CA SER A 263 -16.86 -39.99 -17.09
C SER A 263 -16.68 -41.45 -16.66
N VAL A 264 -16.13 -41.70 -15.46
CA VAL A 264 -16.21 -43.03 -14.82
C VAL A 264 -16.48 -42.91 -13.33
N ASP A 265 -17.41 -43.77 -12.93
CA ASP A 265 -18.21 -43.91 -11.72
C ASP A 265 -17.46 -44.04 -10.37
N ARG A 266 -18.18 -43.61 -9.33
CA ARG A 266 -18.28 -44.16 -7.96
C ARG A 266 -17.31 -43.75 -6.84
N SER A 267 -17.90 -42.94 -5.93
CA SER A 267 -17.79 -42.91 -4.45
C SER A 267 -16.40 -43.00 -3.78
N ILE A 268 -16.03 -41.92 -3.07
CA ILE A 268 -15.60 -41.94 -1.66
C ILE A 268 -16.01 -40.58 -1.07
N THR A 269 -16.65 -40.59 0.09
CA THR A 269 -16.90 -39.39 0.93
C THR A 269 -15.56 -38.86 1.44
N THR A 270 -14.90 -38.00 0.65
CA THR A 270 -13.77 -37.19 1.13
C THR A 270 -14.35 -35.91 1.74
N SER A 271 -14.28 -35.80 3.06
CA SER A 271 -14.59 -34.58 3.80
C SER A 271 -13.93 -33.39 3.12
N ASP A 272 -14.72 -32.41 2.68
CA ASP A 272 -14.29 -31.28 1.89
C ASP A 272 -13.54 -30.28 2.81
N PRO A 273 -12.20 -30.19 2.75
CA PRO A 273 -11.42 -29.36 3.67
C PRO A 273 -11.67 -27.86 3.45
N LEU A 274 -12.34 -27.48 2.36
CA LEU A 274 -12.80 -26.12 2.08
C LEU A 274 -14.23 -25.84 2.59
N ALA A 275 -14.90 -26.85 3.16
CA ALA A 275 -16.20 -26.71 3.82
C ALA A 275 -16.09 -26.53 5.34
N SER A 276 -14.93 -26.84 5.95
CA SER A 276 -14.67 -26.43 7.33
C SER A 276 -14.48 -24.91 7.37
N ARG A 277 -15.15 -24.28 8.33
CA ARG A 277 -15.21 -22.82 8.49
C ARG A 277 -13.87 -22.22 9.00
N SER A 278 -12.83 -23.03 9.11
CA SER A 278 -11.48 -22.70 9.53
C SER A 278 -10.51 -23.62 8.78
N TRP A 279 -9.52 -23.05 8.09
CA TRP A 279 -8.22 -23.70 7.98
C TRP A 279 -7.80 -24.02 9.42
N GLU A 280 -7.42 -25.26 9.75
CA GLU A 280 -7.23 -25.68 11.14
C GLU A 280 -6.60 -24.58 12.01
N GLU A 281 -7.28 -24.32 13.14
CA GLU A 281 -7.26 -23.14 14.04
C GLU A 281 -5.89 -22.78 14.65
N VAL A 282 -4.79 -23.31 14.11
CA VAL A 282 -3.42 -23.23 14.61
C VAL A 282 -2.41 -22.70 13.58
N MET A 283 -2.72 -22.70 12.27
CA MET A 283 -1.67 -22.49 11.25
C MET A 283 -1.53 -21.05 10.71
N VAL A 284 -2.57 -20.22 10.77
CA VAL A 284 -2.55 -18.85 10.21
C VAL A 284 -3.33 -17.88 11.11
N SER A 285 -2.72 -16.76 11.48
CA SER A 285 -3.41 -15.70 12.23
C SER A 285 -4.62 -15.19 11.42
N PRO A 286 -5.79 -14.93 12.03
CA PRO A 286 -6.97 -14.42 11.32
C PRO A 286 -6.71 -13.13 10.53
N LYS A 287 -5.69 -12.35 10.91
CA LYS A 287 -5.28 -11.11 10.23
C LYS A 287 -4.59 -11.34 8.88
N SER A 288 -3.97 -12.51 8.68
CA SER A 288 -3.21 -12.85 7.46
C SER A 288 -4.05 -13.58 6.40
N ILE A 289 -5.34 -13.84 6.64
CA ILE A 289 -6.25 -14.43 5.65
C ILE A 289 -6.87 -13.30 4.82
N LEU A 290 -6.58 -13.26 3.52
CA LEU A 290 -7.10 -12.23 2.60
C LEU A 290 -8.46 -12.63 2.00
N ILE A 291 -8.62 -13.92 1.69
CA ILE A 291 -9.84 -14.49 1.09
C ILE A 291 -10.31 -15.64 1.96
N THR A 292 -11.56 -15.57 2.41
CA THR A 292 -12.16 -16.66 3.19
C THR A 292 -12.22 -17.92 2.33
N PRO A 293 -11.94 -19.13 2.85
CA PRO A 293 -12.02 -20.37 2.06
C PRO A 293 -13.36 -20.56 1.32
N VAL A 294 -14.47 -20.08 1.90
CA VAL A 294 -15.80 -20.05 1.24
C VAL A 294 -15.84 -19.15 0.01
N GLN A 295 -15.21 -17.96 0.08
CA GLN A 295 -15.11 -17.01 -1.04
C GLN A 295 -14.15 -17.52 -2.12
N CYS A 296 -13.04 -18.13 -1.72
CA CYS A 296 -12.09 -18.80 -2.61
C CYS A 296 -12.80 -19.88 -3.45
N LYS A 297 -13.60 -20.72 -2.79
CA LYS A 297 -14.40 -21.77 -3.45
C LYS A 297 -15.49 -21.22 -4.36
N SER A 298 -16.17 -20.14 -3.97
CA SER A 298 -17.17 -19.52 -4.85
C SER A 298 -16.54 -18.86 -6.08
N LEU A 299 -15.40 -18.18 -5.91
CA LEU A 299 -14.64 -17.59 -7.02
C LEU A 299 -14.13 -18.68 -7.98
N TRP A 300 -13.63 -19.79 -7.45
CA TRP A 300 -13.20 -20.92 -8.28
C TRP A 300 -14.37 -21.57 -9.04
N ARG A 301 -15.55 -21.70 -8.40
CA ARG A 301 -16.76 -22.21 -9.07
C ARG A 301 -17.24 -21.26 -10.17
N GLN A 302 -17.21 -19.95 -9.92
CA GLN A 302 -17.57 -18.95 -10.93
C GLN A 302 -16.60 -19.02 -12.12
N PHE A 303 -15.29 -19.06 -11.85
CA PHE A 303 -14.28 -19.24 -12.88
C PHE A 303 -14.50 -20.53 -13.68
N LYS A 304 -14.80 -21.66 -13.02
CA LYS A 304 -15.13 -22.91 -13.71
C LYS A 304 -16.35 -22.76 -14.62
N ALA A 305 -17.44 -22.19 -14.14
CA ALA A 305 -18.65 -22.02 -14.94
C ALA A 305 -18.40 -21.16 -16.20
N GLU A 306 -17.63 -20.07 -16.07
CA GLU A 306 -17.24 -19.21 -17.19
C GLU A 306 -16.26 -19.92 -18.16
N THR A 307 -15.36 -20.75 -17.62
CA THR A 307 -14.38 -21.52 -18.42
C THR A 307 -15.00 -22.75 -19.09
N GLU A 308 -15.98 -23.40 -18.47
CA GLU A 308 -16.69 -24.57 -19.03
C GLU A 308 -17.52 -24.18 -20.25
N TYR A 309 -18.17 -23.01 -20.22
CA TYR A 309 -18.91 -22.48 -21.38
C TYR A 309 -17.98 -22.26 -22.59
N THR A 310 -16.84 -21.62 -22.36
CA THR A 310 -15.85 -21.34 -23.42
C THR A 310 -15.15 -22.62 -23.89
N PHE A 311 -14.83 -23.53 -22.97
CA PHE A 311 -14.23 -24.84 -23.30
C PHE A 311 -15.17 -25.70 -24.13
N THR A 312 -16.46 -25.76 -23.78
CA THR A 312 -17.48 -26.49 -24.56
C THR A 312 -17.65 -25.89 -25.96
N GLN A 313 -17.65 -24.56 -26.06
CA GLN A 313 -17.71 -23.87 -27.34
C GLN A 313 -16.48 -24.17 -28.22
N VAL A 314 -15.27 -24.11 -27.64
CA VAL A 314 -14.02 -24.40 -28.36
C VAL A 314 -13.95 -25.88 -28.78
N ILE A 315 -14.39 -26.82 -27.93
CA ILE A 315 -14.48 -28.24 -28.29
C ILE A 315 -15.48 -28.44 -29.42
N SER A 316 -16.68 -27.88 -29.34
CA SER A 316 -17.71 -28.05 -30.37
C SER A 316 -17.27 -27.47 -31.72
N ALA A 317 -16.57 -26.32 -31.73
CA ALA A 317 -15.99 -25.73 -32.94
C ALA A 317 -14.85 -26.59 -33.51
N GLN A 318 -14.03 -27.20 -32.63
CA GLN A 318 -12.95 -28.10 -33.03
C GLN A 318 -13.48 -29.45 -33.55
N GLU A 319 -14.53 -29.98 -32.96
CA GLU A 319 -15.21 -31.20 -33.43
C GLU A 319 -15.92 -30.96 -34.76
N ALA A 320 -16.53 -29.78 -34.95
CA ALA A 320 -17.06 -29.35 -36.24
C ALA A 320 -15.96 -29.21 -37.31
N TYR A 321 -14.78 -28.69 -36.93
CA TYR A 321 -13.61 -28.62 -37.82
C TYR A 321 -13.00 -30.00 -38.11
N LYS A 322 -12.96 -30.91 -37.14
CA LYS A 322 -12.53 -32.30 -37.36
C LYS A 322 -13.52 -33.09 -38.21
N GLN A 323 -14.83 -32.86 -38.03
CA GLN A 323 -15.88 -33.46 -38.87
C GLN A 323 -15.87 -32.91 -40.30
N SER A 324 -15.57 -31.62 -40.51
CA SER A 324 -15.41 -31.07 -41.87
C SER A 324 -14.19 -31.65 -42.58
N ASN A 325 -13.11 -31.97 -41.86
CA ASN A 325 -11.93 -32.61 -42.44
C ASN A 325 -12.13 -34.11 -42.74
N ASN A 326 -13.19 -34.74 -42.20
CA ASN A 326 -13.60 -36.12 -42.50
C ASN A 326 -14.72 -36.21 -43.55
N TRP A 327 -15.16 -35.09 -44.13
CA TRP A 327 -16.12 -35.08 -45.24
C TRP A 327 -15.43 -35.56 -46.53
N LEU A 328 -15.35 -36.88 -46.69
CA LEU A 328 -15.05 -37.49 -47.99
C LEU A 328 -16.13 -37.04 -48.99
N PRO A 329 -15.75 -36.65 -50.23
CA PRO A 329 -16.71 -36.20 -51.21
C PRO A 329 -17.68 -37.37 -51.52
N PRO A 330 -18.99 -37.10 -51.66
CA PRO A 330 -20.01 -38.13 -51.69
C PRO A 330 -19.74 -39.19 -52.78
N PRO A 331 -20.08 -40.48 -52.60
CA PRO A 331 -19.55 -41.57 -53.43
C PRO A 331 -19.73 -41.40 -54.96
N TRP A 332 -20.79 -40.72 -55.38
CA TRP A 332 -21.02 -40.39 -56.79
C TRP A 332 -19.96 -39.46 -57.39
N SER A 333 -19.38 -38.55 -56.59
CA SER A 333 -18.33 -37.62 -57.02
C SER A 333 -16.96 -38.32 -57.19
N ILE A 334 -16.71 -39.38 -56.41
CA ILE A 334 -15.54 -40.24 -56.56
C ILE A 334 -15.64 -41.06 -57.86
N VAL A 335 -16.83 -41.62 -58.15
CA VAL A 335 -17.09 -42.35 -59.41
C VAL A 335 -17.01 -41.41 -60.61
N ALA A 336 -17.56 -40.19 -60.52
CA ALA A 336 -17.48 -39.18 -61.58
C ALA A 336 -16.03 -38.75 -61.87
N MET A 337 -15.18 -38.57 -60.84
CA MET A 337 -13.76 -38.26 -61.02
C MET A 337 -12.98 -39.37 -61.73
N VAL A 338 -13.33 -40.64 -61.49
CA VAL A 338 -12.64 -41.80 -62.09
C VAL A 338 -13.05 -42.01 -63.55
N VAL A 339 -14.32 -41.74 -63.92
CA VAL A 339 -14.85 -42.00 -65.27
C VAL A 339 -14.57 -40.84 -66.25
N LEU A 340 -14.64 -39.58 -65.80
CA LEU A 340 -14.51 -38.40 -66.67
C LEU A 340 -13.07 -37.84 -66.76
N GLY A 341 -12.20 -38.19 -65.82
CA GLY A 341 -10.90 -37.54 -65.68
C GLY A 341 -11.01 -36.12 -65.08
N PHE A 342 -10.05 -35.77 -64.21
CA PHE A 342 -10.11 -34.57 -63.36
C PHE A 342 -10.34 -33.24 -64.11
N ASN A 343 -9.88 -33.16 -65.36
CA ASN A 343 -9.96 -31.93 -66.17
C ASN A 343 -11.38 -31.66 -66.73
N GLU A 344 -12.18 -32.68 -67.04
CA GLU A 344 -13.55 -32.50 -67.54
C GLU A 344 -14.58 -32.32 -66.40
N PHE A 345 -14.33 -32.92 -65.23
CA PHE A 345 -15.15 -32.72 -64.04
C PHE A 345 -15.14 -31.26 -63.55
N MET A 346 -13.98 -30.59 -63.60
CA MET A 346 -13.86 -29.16 -63.28
C MET A 346 -14.61 -28.24 -64.25
N LEU A 347 -14.79 -28.67 -65.51
CA LEU A 347 -15.60 -27.97 -66.51
C LEU A 347 -17.10 -28.12 -66.24
N LEU A 348 -17.55 -29.27 -65.74
CA LEU A 348 -18.93 -29.51 -65.32
C LEU A 348 -19.31 -28.81 -64.01
N LEU A 349 -18.36 -28.58 -63.10
CA LEU A 349 -18.60 -27.85 -61.84
C LEU A 349 -18.57 -26.32 -61.98
N ARG A 350 -17.91 -25.78 -63.02
CA ARG A 350 -17.81 -24.33 -63.26
C ARG A 350 -19.17 -23.61 -63.34
N PRO A 351 -20.21 -24.15 -64.00
CA PRO A 351 -21.54 -23.51 -64.02
C PRO A 351 -22.21 -23.47 -62.64
N TRP A 352 -22.01 -24.49 -61.81
CA TRP A 352 -22.66 -24.63 -60.49
C TRP A 352 -21.97 -23.78 -59.41
N LEU A 353 -20.64 -23.64 -59.50
CA LEU A 353 -19.88 -22.77 -58.60
C LEU A 353 -20.11 -21.27 -58.87
N LEU A 354 -20.43 -20.89 -60.12
CA LEU A 354 -20.74 -19.50 -60.48
C LEU A 354 -22.21 -19.13 -60.27
N THR A 355 -23.13 -20.09 -60.25
CA THR A 355 -24.57 -19.86 -59.98
C THR A 355 -25.00 -20.13 -58.53
N GLY A 356 -24.12 -20.75 -57.73
CA GLY A 356 -24.29 -20.98 -56.28
C GLY A 356 -24.22 -19.72 -55.39
N ALA A 357 -24.22 -18.52 -55.97
CA ALA A 357 -24.48 -17.27 -55.25
C ALA A 357 -25.97 -16.82 -55.33
N GLY A 358 -26.85 -17.61 -55.97
CA GLY A 358 -28.20 -17.17 -56.36
C GLY A 358 -29.40 -17.93 -55.77
N VAL A 359 -29.25 -18.95 -54.93
CA VAL A 359 -30.40 -19.64 -54.31
C VAL A 359 -30.14 -19.87 -52.81
N SER A 360 -30.30 -18.81 -52.03
CA SER A 360 -30.26 -18.83 -50.56
C SER A 360 -31.68 -18.83 -49.93
N SER A 361 -32.72 -19.27 -50.64
CA SER A 361 -34.11 -19.10 -50.21
C SER A 361 -34.97 -20.37 -50.16
N LEU A 362 -34.41 -21.55 -49.85
CA LEU A 362 -35.26 -22.73 -49.57
C LEU A 362 -34.75 -23.77 -48.55
N TRP A 363 -33.64 -23.53 -47.85
CA TRP A 363 -33.30 -24.29 -46.64
C TRP A 363 -32.77 -23.31 -45.59
N GLY A 364 -33.58 -23.00 -44.59
CA GLY A 364 -33.25 -22.05 -43.54
C GLY A 364 -32.17 -22.58 -42.61
N LEU A 365 -31.09 -21.80 -42.44
CA LEU A 365 -30.19 -21.69 -41.28
C LEU A 365 -29.30 -20.43 -41.48
N PRO A 366 -28.77 -19.80 -40.41
CA PRO A 366 -28.64 -18.35 -40.33
C PRO A 366 -27.31 -17.82 -40.86
N CYS A 367 -27.39 -16.66 -41.53
CA CYS A 367 -26.26 -15.79 -41.87
C CYS A 367 -25.40 -15.45 -40.64
N SER A 368 -24.11 -15.81 -40.67
CA SER A 368 -23.09 -15.07 -39.93
C SER A 368 -22.53 -13.98 -40.84
N LYS A 369 -22.78 -12.73 -40.46
CA LYS A 369 -22.23 -11.54 -41.13
C LYS A 369 -20.72 -11.51 -40.93
N ALA A 370 -19.97 -11.67 -42.02
CA ALA A 370 -18.60 -11.18 -42.08
C ALA A 370 -18.65 -9.68 -42.38
N VAL A 371 -18.23 -8.87 -41.41
CA VAL A 371 -17.89 -7.45 -41.57
C VAL A 371 -16.64 -7.38 -42.45
N GLY A 372 -16.76 -6.65 -43.56
CA GLY A 372 -15.65 -6.36 -44.46
C GLY A 372 -14.78 -5.20 -43.95
N GLU A 373 -13.48 -5.39 -44.12
CA GLU A 373 -12.37 -4.43 -44.28
C GLU A 373 -12.21 -3.22 -43.34
N PRO A 374 -10.95 -2.89 -43.04
CA PRO A 374 -10.48 -1.61 -43.55
C PRO A 374 -9.23 -1.73 -44.41
N THR A 375 -9.30 -0.99 -45.50
CA THR A 375 -8.23 -0.52 -46.39
C THR A 375 -6.96 -0.12 -45.65
N GLY A 376 -5.82 -0.51 -46.21
CA GLY A 376 -4.50 -0.22 -45.66
C GLY A 376 -4.10 1.25 -45.66
N GLN A 377 -3.23 1.59 -44.70
CA GLN A 377 -2.09 2.48 -44.87
C GLN A 377 -1.15 2.33 -43.66
N ASP A 378 0.13 2.16 -43.98
CA ASP A 378 1.34 2.43 -43.19
C ASP A 378 1.41 2.02 -41.71
N LEU A 379 2.32 1.09 -41.40
CA LEU A 379 3.52 1.39 -40.61
C LEU A 379 4.49 0.21 -40.68
N ARG A 380 5.65 0.46 -41.31
CA ARG A 380 6.86 -0.37 -41.17
C ARG A 380 7.23 -0.47 -39.70
N PHE A 381 7.53 -1.67 -39.21
CA PHE A 381 8.70 -1.89 -38.34
C PHE A 381 9.18 -3.33 -38.51
N SER A 382 10.42 -3.46 -39.00
CA SER A 382 11.22 -4.68 -38.94
C SER A 382 11.34 -5.16 -37.50
N LEU A 383 11.24 -6.46 -37.28
CA LEU A 383 12.02 -7.11 -36.24
C LEU A 383 12.37 -8.54 -36.66
N ASP A 384 13.68 -8.75 -36.76
CA ASP A 384 14.38 -10.00 -36.99
C ASP A 384 13.92 -11.09 -36.02
N ILE A 385 13.70 -12.27 -36.59
CA ILE A 385 13.59 -13.52 -35.84
C ILE A 385 15.01 -14.08 -35.76
N SER A 386 15.64 -13.91 -34.60
CA SER A 386 16.77 -14.72 -34.15
C SER A 386 16.59 -14.95 -32.66
N GLU A 387 16.57 -16.23 -32.28
CA GLU A 387 16.38 -16.80 -30.92
C GLU A 387 14.93 -16.94 -30.42
N LEU A 388 14.29 -18.06 -30.79
CA LEU A 388 13.87 -19.14 -29.86
C LEU A 388 13.34 -20.36 -30.59
#